data_AF-A0A1T5HYE8-F1
#
_entry.id   AF-A0A1T5HYE8-F1
#
_cell.length_a   1.000
_cell.length_b   1.000
_cell.length_c   1.000
_cell.angle_alpha   90.00
_cell.angle_beta   90.00
_cell.angle_gamma   90.00
#
_symmetry.space_group_name_H-M   'P 1'
#
loop_
_entity.id
_entity.type
_entity.pdbx_description
1 polymer ?
#
loop_
_entity_poly.entity_id
_entity_poly.type
_entity_poly.pdbx_seq_one_letter_code
_entity_poly.pdbx_strand_id
1 'polypeptide(L)'
;MSLTNIEEFMPEKLAKAIANPLFPTLDNALRSGRHVSSEDLDSHAYLIEFEKELAMFYRRYNAELVRAPEGFLYLRPRSTSLIGRSVLSEIDMLVGKVLCFLYLSPERLAHEGIFTNQELFDELLVLADEQKLMKLVTNRASGSDLDREKLFDKVKTALRRLRRLGMLIPIGENGKFRISESVFRFGADVRTGDDVREAQLRLIRDGEAVVHQQASSQSSLLDDIDTNNQEMLEMQQDVEQAGQESSI
;
A
#
# COMPACT_ATOMS: atom_id res chain seq x y z
N MET A 1 23.73 23.73 -8.81
CA MET A 1 24.94 23.47 -8.00
C MET A 1 24.59 22.38 -6.99
N SER A 2 24.97 21.12 -7.27
CA SER A 2 24.75 20.01 -6.33
C SER A 2 25.78 20.10 -5.22
N LEU A 3 25.35 20.47 -4.01
CA LEU A 3 26.15 20.39 -2.79
C LEU A 3 26.17 18.93 -2.30
N THR A 4 26.73 18.02 -3.09
CA THR A 4 27.13 16.72 -2.55
C THR A 4 28.31 16.97 -1.63
N ASN A 5 28.03 17.06 -0.33
CA ASN A 5 29.04 17.20 0.71
C ASN A 5 29.82 15.87 0.81
N ILE A 6 31.06 15.86 0.31
CA ILE A 6 31.91 14.66 0.24
C ILE A 6 32.61 14.39 1.58
N GLU A 7 32.49 15.30 2.55
CA GLU A 7 33.19 15.25 3.84
C GLU A 7 32.43 14.47 4.93
N GLU A 8 31.20 14.02 4.66
CA GLU A 8 30.41 13.26 5.64
C GLU A 8 30.75 11.76 5.56
N PHE A 9 31.60 11.32 6.49
CA PHE A 9 32.01 9.92 6.59
C PHE A 9 30.86 9.02 7.07
N MET A 10 30.88 7.75 6.63
CA MET A 10 29.90 6.76 7.08
C MET A 10 30.04 6.52 8.60
N PRO A 11 28.95 6.66 9.38
CA PRO A 11 28.99 6.35 10.81
C PRO A 11 29.36 4.88 11.05
N GLU A 12 30.19 4.60 12.06
CA GLU A 12 30.64 3.23 12.37
C GLU A 12 29.47 2.27 12.66
N LYS A 13 28.43 2.75 13.35
CA LYS A 13 27.23 1.95 13.62
C LYS A 13 26.47 1.61 12.34
N LEU A 14 26.46 2.51 11.35
CA LEU A 14 25.85 2.22 10.05
C LEU A 14 26.68 1.17 9.29
N ALA A 15 28.00 1.25 9.35
CA ALA A 15 28.86 0.21 8.78
C ALA A 15 28.61 -1.16 9.43
N LYS A 16 28.47 -1.21 10.76
CA LYS A 16 28.09 -2.43 11.51
C LYS A 16 26.72 -2.96 11.09
N ALA A 17 25.74 -2.07 10.93
CA ALA A 17 24.40 -2.44 10.47
C ALA A 17 24.47 -3.09 9.09
N ILE A 18 25.11 -2.43 8.12
CA ILE A 18 25.20 -2.92 6.73
C ILE A 18 26.00 -4.22 6.63
N ALA A 19 27.03 -4.39 7.46
CA ALA A 19 27.84 -5.61 7.50
C ALA A 19 27.12 -6.81 8.16
N ASN A 20 25.98 -6.58 8.83
CA ASN A 20 25.21 -7.66 9.43
C ASN A 20 24.63 -8.58 8.33
N PRO A 21 24.77 -9.93 8.45
CA PRO A 21 24.24 -10.88 7.47
C PRO A 21 22.73 -10.79 7.22
N LEU A 22 21.95 -10.25 8.15
CA LEU A 22 20.50 -10.04 7.97
C LEU A 22 20.19 -8.90 6.99
N PHE A 23 21.09 -7.92 6.88
CA PHE A 23 20.84 -6.67 6.16
C PHE A 23 20.45 -6.87 4.70
N PRO A 24 21.12 -7.71 3.87
CA PRO A 24 20.79 -7.80 2.45
C PRO A 24 19.37 -8.30 2.18
N THR A 25 18.93 -9.33 2.89
CA THR A 25 17.57 -9.89 2.72
C THR A 25 16.52 -8.93 3.27
N LEU A 26 16.79 -8.32 4.41
CA LEU A 26 15.89 -7.36 5.05
C LEU A 26 15.75 -6.07 4.24
N ASP A 27 16.84 -5.55 3.70
CA ASP A 27 16.86 -4.37 2.84
C ASP A 27 16.03 -4.60 1.58
N ASN A 28 16.22 -5.74 0.91
CA ASN A 28 15.41 -6.12 -0.23
C ASN A 28 13.91 -6.23 0.14
N ALA A 29 13.60 -6.83 1.28
CA ALA A 29 12.23 -6.96 1.76
C ALA A 29 11.59 -5.58 2.01
N LEU A 30 12.29 -4.68 2.70
CA LEU A 30 11.84 -3.31 2.97
C LEU A 30 11.61 -2.53 1.66
N ARG A 31 12.54 -2.59 0.71
CA ARG A 31 12.42 -1.93 -0.60
C ARG A 31 11.27 -2.48 -1.43
N SER A 32 10.89 -3.74 -1.24
CA SER A 32 9.70 -4.34 -1.86
C SER A 32 8.37 -3.92 -1.19
N GLY A 33 8.42 -3.09 -0.15
CA GLY A 33 7.26 -2.60 0.58
C GLY A 33 6.83 -3.47 1.78
N ARG A 34 7.64 -4.46 2.16
CA ARG A 34 7.34 -5.32 3.31
C ARG A 34 7.36 -4.51 4.61
N HIS A 35 6.36 -4.74 5.44
CA HIS A 35 6.27 -4.25 6.80
C HIS A 35 6.84 -5.33 7.73
N VAL A 36 7.67 -4.91 8.68
CA VAL A 36 8.38 -5.79 9.61
C VAL A 36 7.77 -5.61 10.98
N SER A 37 7.01 -6.62 11.38
CA SER A 37 6.31 -6.76 12.66
C SER A 37 7.20 -7.36 13.74
N SER A 38 6.77 -7.24 14.98
CA SER A 38 7.40 -7.89 16.15
C SER A 38 7.43 -9.43 16.07
N GLU A 39 6.54 -10.03 15.27
CA GLU A 39 6.54 -11.48 15.00
C GLU A 39 7.79 -11.95 14.22
N ASP A 40 8.46 -11.07 13.47
CA ASP A 40 9.73 -11.36 12.78
C ASP A 40 10.89 -10.96 13.71
N LEU A 41 11.10 -11.75 14.77
CA LEU A 41 11.92 -11.42 15.94
C LEU A 41 13.30 -10.85 15.57
N ASP A 42 14.05 -11.55 14.72
CA ASP A 42 15.43 -11.18 14.37
C ASP A 42 15.46 -9.89 13.53
N SER A 43 14.60 -9.80 12.51
CA SER A 43 14.53 -8.63 11.63
C SER A 43 14.04 -7.40 12.40
N HIS A 44 13.04 -7.57 13.26
CA HIS A 44 12.47 -6.50 14.07
C HIS A 44 13.48 -5.98 15.09
N ALA A 45 14.11 -6.87 15.86
CA ALA A 45 15.13 -6.48 16.83
C ALA A 45 16.30 -5.74 16.15
N TYR A 46 16.76 -6.24 15.00
CA TYR A 46 17.80 -5.59 14.20
C TYR A 46 17.39 -4.18 13.74
N LEU A 47 16.16 -4.00 13.25
CA LEU A 47 15.68 -2.67 12.84
C LEU A 47 15.53 -1.70 14.01
N ILE A 48 15.14 -2.18 15.19
CA ILE A 48 15.06 -1.36 16.40
C ILE A 48 16.45 -0.94 16.87
N GLU A 49 17.44 -1.85 16.84
CA GLU A 49 18.81 -1.57 17.25
C GLU A 49 19.46 -0.49 16.38
N PHE A 50 19.30 -0.58 15.06
CA PHE A 50 19.93 0.30 14.07
C PHE A 50 18.97 1.31 13.44
N GLU A 51 17.85 1.62 14.11
CA GLU A 51 16.76 2.44 13.55
C GLU A 51 17.27 3.79 13.01
N LYS A 52 18.11 4.49 13.79
CA LYS A 52 18.61 5.82 13.45
C LYS A 52 19.56 5.76 12.25
N GLU A 53 20.48 4.81 12.26
CA GLU A 53 21.47 4.59 11.23
C GLU A 53 20.81 4.19 9.90
N LEU A 54 19.86 3.26 9.94
CA LEU A 54 19.12 2.83 8.77
C LEU A 54 18.18 3.92 8.26
N ALA A 55 17.58 4.74 9.14
CA ALA A 55 16.82 5.90 8.71
C ALA A 55 17.69 6.92 7.95
N MET A 56 18.93 7.16 8.38
CA MET A 56 19.89 7.98 7.62
C MET A 56 20.24 7.33 6.27
N PHE A 57 20.45 6.01 6.26
CA PHE A 57 20.75 5.27 5.04
C PHE A 57 19.64 5.40 3.99
N TYR A 58 18.39 5.13 4.35
CA TYR A 58 17.23 5.19 3.45
C TYR A 58 16.86 6.61 3.02
N ARG A 59 17.17 7.62 3.85
CA ARG A 59 16.97 9.03 3.47
C ARG A 59 17.74 9.40 2.20
N ARG A 60 18.89 8.77 1.94
CA ARG A 60 19.67 8.96 0.70
C ARG A 60 18.93 8.49 -0.55
N TYR A 61 17.97 7.57 -0.40
CA TYR A 61 17.08 7.12 -1.47
C TYR A 61 15.77 7.92 -1.52
N ASN A 62 15.68 9.05 -0.79
CA ASN A 62 14.45 9.82 -0.59
C ASN A 62 13.30 8.95 -0.05
N ALA A 63 13.63 8.00 0.84
CA ALA A 63 12.67 7.17 1.56
C ALA A 63 12.85 7.32 3.07
N GLU A 64 11.77 7.14 3.82
CA GLU A 64 11.79 7.21 5.28
C GLU A 64 11.57 5.83 5.87
N LEU A 65 12.45 5.42 6.79
CA LEU A 65 12.16 4.30 7.68
C LEU A 65 11.21 4.79 8.77
N VAL A 66 9.98 4.28 8.76
CA VAL A 66 8.92 4.70 9.68
C VAL A 66 8.62 3.57 10.64
N ARG A 67 8.66 3.85 11.94
CA ARG A 67 8.10 3.01 12.98
C ARG A 67 6.68 3.48 13.31
N ALA A 68 5.71 2.61 13.11
CA ALA A 68 4.32 2.91 13.45
C ALA A 68 4.10 2.87 14.98
N PRO A 69 3.08 3.55 15.53
CA PRO A 69 2.71 3.47 16.94
C PRO A 69 2.50 2.03 17.43
N GLU A 70 2.02 1.16 16.55
CA GLU A 70 1.76 -0.25 16.83
C GLU A 70 3.03 -1.12 16.81
N GLY A 71 4.19 -0.52 16.51
CA GLY A 71 5.51 -1.12 16.70
C GLY A 71 6.17 -1.72 15.46
N PHE A 72 5.44 -1.91 14.36
CA PHE A 72 6.01 -2.39 13.09
C PHE A 72 6.75 -1.29 12.34
N LEU A 73 7.71 -1.68 11.48
CA LEU A 73 8.51 -0.77 10.66
C LEU A 73 8.27 -1.00 9.17
N TYR A 74 8.36 0.07 8.37
CA TYR A 74 8.26 0.00 6.91
C TYR A 74 8.94 1.18 6.24
N LEU A 75 9.22 1.08 4.94
CA LEU A 75 9.71 2.20 4.14
C LEU A 75 8.55 3.01 3.55
N ARG A 76 8.60 4.33 3.76
CA ARG A 76 7.71 5.30 3.13
C ARG A 76 8.49 6.07 2.06
N PRO A 77 8.32 5.77 0.76
CA PRO A 77 8.96 6.54 -0.30
C PRO A 77 8.35 7.96 -0.39
N ARG A 78 9.19 8.97 -0.60
CA ARG A 78 8.76 10.34 -0.93
C ARG A 78 8.47 10.46 -2.44
N SER A 79 7.92 11.60 -2.87
CA SER A 79 7.66 11.87 -4.30
C SER A 79 8.91 11.77 -5.17
N THR A 80 10.08 12.10 -4.63
CA THR A 80 11.38 12.03 -5.30
C THR A 80 12.18 10.75 -5.00
N SER A 81 11.51 9.70 -4.51
CA SER A 81 12.12 8.40 -4.17
C SER A 81 12.90 7.80 -5.33
N LEU A 82 14.10 7.30 -5.06
CA LEU A 82 14.89 6.50 -6.00
C LEU A 82 14.48 5.02 -6.00
N ILE A 83 13.69 4.60 -5.01
CA ILE A 83 13.12 3.24 -4.91
C ILE A 83 11.80 3.22 -5.68
N GLY A 84 11.61 2.18 -6.51
CA GLY A 84 10.40 1.97 -7.28
C GLY A 84 9.15 1.91 -6.40
N ARG A 85 8.09 2.58 -6.84
CA ARG A 85 6.82 2.67 -6.12
C ARG A 85 5.76 1.81 -6.80
N SER A 86 4.97 1.11 -6.00
CA SER A 86 3.72 0.48 -6.42
C SER A 86 2.59 0.97 -5.54
N VAL A 87 1.37 0.93 -6.08
CA VAL A 87 0.14 1.29 -5.37
C VAL A 87 -0.78 0.07 -5.36
N LEU A 88 -1.44 -0.15 -4.23
CA LEU A 88 -2.42 -1.21 -4.07
C LEU A 88 -3.69 -0.89 -4.85
N SER A 89 -4.32 -1.91 -5.42
CA SER A 89 -5.63 -1.74 -6.06
C SER A 89 -6.72 -1.50 -5.01
N GLU A 90 -7.87 -1.00 -5.45
CA GLU A 90 -9.03 -0.76 -4.56
C GLU A 90 -9.45 -2.03 -3.80
N ILE A 91 -9.45 -3.19 -4.46
CA ILE A 91 -9.75 -4.47 -3.80
C ILE A 91 -8.67 -4.85 -2.77
N ASP A 92 -7.39 -4.58 -3.05
CA ASP A 92 -6.31 -4.84 -2.08
C ASP A 92 -6.47 -3.94 -0.84
N MET A 93 -6.87 -2.68 -1.04
CA MET A 93 -7.15 -1.73 0.04
C MET A 93 -8.36 -2.16 0.88
N LEU A 94 -9.45 -2.57 0.22
CA LEU A 94 -10.66 -3.03 0.90
C LEU A 94 -10.38 -4.30 1.72
N VAL A 95 -9.69 -5.28 1.14
CA VAL A 95 -9.26 -6.49 1.86
C VAL A 95 -8.37 -6.14 3.05
N GLY A 96 -7.43 -5.20 2.88
CA GLY A 96 -6.59 -4.71 3.97
C GLY A 96 -7.39 -4.08 5.12
N LYS A 97 -8.45 -3.32 4.80
CA LYS A 97 -9.34 -2.74 5.81
C LYS A 97 -10.14 -3.79 6.56
N VAL A 98 -10.67 -4.80 5.87
CA VAL A 98 -11.38 -5.92 6.48
C VAL A 98 -10.45 -6.71 7.39
N LEU A 99 -9.19 -6.93 6.99
CA LEU A 99 -8.19 -7.55 7.86
C LEU A 99 -7.94 -6.73 9.13
N CYS A 100 -7.86 -5.40 9.01
CA CYS A 100 -7.74 -4.51 10.16
C CYS A 100 -8.98 -4.60 11.06
N PHE A 101 -10.18 -4.69 10.49
CA PHE A 101 -11.42 -4.88 11.24
C PHE A 101 -11.43 -6.21 12.00
N LEU A 102 -11.11 -7.33 11.33
CA LEU A 102 -11.01 -8.65 11.95
C LEU A 102 -9.95 -8.69 13.07
N TYR A 103 -8.84 -7.97 12.91
CA TYR A 103 -7.82 -7.85 13.95
C TYR A 103 -8.36 -7.19 15.24
N LEU A 104 -9.30 -6.25 15.10
CA LEU A 104 -9.97 -5.53 16.19
C LEU A 104 -11.24 -6.23 16.70
N SER A 105 -11.72 -7.26 16.00
CA SER A 105 -12.93 -8.00 16.36
C SER A 105 -12.68 -8.92 17.56
N PRO A 106 -13.64 -9.06 18.50
CA PRO A 106 -13.56 -10.08 19.56
C PRO A 106 -13.49 -11.50 19.00
N GLU A 107 -13.94 -11.74 17.75
CA GLU A 107 -13.82 -13.03 17.07
C GLU A 107 -12.36 -13.50 16.95
N ARG A 108 -11.40 -12.56 16.87
CA ARG A 108 -9.98 -12.90 16.86
C ARG A 108 -9.59 -13.79 18.04
N LEU A 109 -10.13 -13.52 19.24
CA LEU A 109 -9.88 -14.33 20.43
C LEU A 109 -10.50 -15.72 20.31
N ALA A 110 -11.70 -15.83 19.73
CA ALA A 110 -12.38 -17.10 19.51
C ALA A 110 -11.64 -18.00 18.50
N HIS A 111 -10.96 -17.40 17.53
CA HIS A 111 -10.21 -18.10 16.48
C HIS A 111 -8.71 -18.27 16.80
N GLU A 112 -8.25 -17.94 18.01
CA GLU A 112 -6.81 -17.89 18.37
C GLU A 112 -5.97 -17.02 17.40
N GLY A 113 -6.61 -16.07 16.74
CA GLY A 113 -6.03 -15.21 15.70
C GLY A 113 -5.77 -15.88 14.35
N ILE A 114 -6.31 -17.07 14.10
CA ILE A 114 -6.15 -17.82 12.84
C ILE A 114 -7.41 -17.70 11.99
N PHE A 115 -7.26 -17.23 10.77
CA PHE A 115 -8.34 -17.06 9.82
C PHE A 115 -8.09 -17.87 8.55
N THR A 116 -9.16 -18.14 7.82
CA THR A 116 -9.16 -18.76 6.49
C THR A 116 -9.50 -17.74 5.42
N ASN A 117 -9.13 -18.04 4.17
CA ASN A 117 -9.56 -17.23 3.03
C ASN A 117 -11.09 -17.13 2.92
N GLN A 118 -11.81 -18.18 3.33
CA GLN A 118 -13.27 -18.24 3.24
C GLN A 118 -13.92 -17.32 4.27
N GLU A 119 -13.53 -17.41 5.54
CA GLU A 119 -14.05 -16.55 6.62
C GLU A 119 -13.86 -15.06 6.29
N LEU A 120 -12.69 -14.68 5.77
CA LEU A 120 -12.45 -13.31 5.32
C LEU A 120 -13.37 -12.92 4.16
N PHE A 121 -13.59 -13.81 3.21
CA PHE A 121 -14.44 -13.53 2.05
C PHE A 121 -15.91 -13.36 2.46
N ASP A 122 -16.38 -14.20 3.36
CA ASP A 122 -17.74 -14.10 3.92
C ASP A 122 -17.89 -12.78 4.68
N GLU A 123 -16.90 -12.40 5.49
CA GLU A 123 -16.91 -11.12 6.20
C GLU A 123 -16.86 -9.92 5.24
N LEU A 124 -16.06 -10.00 4.17
CA LEU A 124 -16.02 -8.96 3.13
C LEU A 124 -17.40 -8.72 2.51
N LEU A 125 -18.15 -9.78 2.23
CA LEU A 125 -19.50 -9.71 1.67
C LEU A 125 -20.53 -9.15 2.66
N VAL A 126 -20.33 -9.38 3.96
CA VAL A 126 -21.18 -8.83 5.03
C VAL A 126 -20.93 -7.34 5.24
N LEU A 127 -19.66 -6.91 5.18
CA LEU A 127 -19.26 -5.55 5.56
C LEU A 127 -19.32 -4.55 4.42
N ALA A 128 -19.00 -4.95 3.19
CA ALA A 128 -18.94 -4.07 2.04
C ALA A 128 -20.22 -4.16 1.18
N ASP A 129 -20.55 -3.05 0.51
CA ASP A 129 -21.68 -2.99 -0.42
C ASP A 129 -21.46 -3.94 -1.61
N GLU A 130 -22.36 -4.92 -1.75
CA GLU A 130 -22.30 -5.93 -2.81
C GLU A 130 -22.26 -5.29 -4.20
N GLN A 131 -23.01 -4.20 -4.44
CA GLN A 131 -23.00 -3.55 -5.75
C GLN A 131 -21.64 -2.93 -6.09
N LYS A 132 -20.95 -2.36 -5.09
CA LYS A 132 -19.59 -1.82 -5.27
C LYS A 132 -18.58 -2.95 -5.46
N LEU A 133 -18.66 -4.02 -4.67
CA LEU A 133 -17.81 -5.20 -4.81
C LEU A 133 -17.89 -5.81 -6.20
N MET A 134 -19.10 -5.94 -6.76
CA MET A 134 -19.31 -6.51 -8.09
C MET A 134 -18.66 -5.66 -9.18
N LYS A 135 -18.68 -4.33 -9.07
CA LYS A 135 -17.97 -3.43 -10.02
C LYS A 135 -16.46 -3.65 -10.01
N LEU A 136 -15.87 -4.05 -8.87
CA LEU A 136 -14.45 -4.40 -8.79
C LEU A 136 -14.11 -5.69 -9.54
N VAL A 137 -15.09 -6.58 -9.79
CA VAL A 137 -14.91 -7.79 -10.59
C VAL A 137 -14.89 -7.42 -12.07
N THR A 138 -16.00 -6.85 -12.55
CA THR A 138 -16.19 -6.39 -13.93
C THR A 138 -17.23 -5.26 -13.97
N ASN A 139 -17.09 -4.32 -14.90
CA ASN A 139 -18.01 -3.17 -15.05
C ASN A 139 -19.47 -3.55 -15.36
N ARG A 140 -19.75 -4.80 -15.73
CA ARG A 140 -21.09 -5.33 -16.05
C ARG A 140 -21.53 -6.48 -15.13
N ALA A 141 -20.83 -6.70 -14.01
CA ALA A 141 -21.20 -7.75 -13.08
C ALA A 141 -22.63 -7.52 -12.55
N SER A 142 -23.46 -8.56 -12.64
CA SER A 142 -24.86 -8.52 -12.19
C SER A 142 -25.05 -9.17 -10.82
N GLY A 143 -23.95 -9.63 -10.19
CA GLY A 143 -23.99 -10.42 -8.95
C GLY A 143 -24.26 -11.90 -9.18
N SER A 144 -23.91 -12.45 -10.34
CA SER A 144 -24.05 -13.88 -10.61
C SER A 144 -23.10 -14.72 -9.73
N ASP A 145 -23.40 -16.01 -9.55
CA ASP A 145 -22.51 -16.94 -8.82
C ASP A 145 -21.10 -16.97 -9.45
N LEU A 146 -21.02 -16.85 -10.77
CA LEU A 146 -19.75 -16.75 -11.50
C LEU A 146 -18.98 -15.46 -11.15
N ASP A 147 -19.68 -14.34 -10.96
CA ASP A 147 -19.04 -13.08 -10.53
C ASP A 147 -18.53 -13.18 -9.09
N ARG A 148 -19.26 -13.88 -8.21
CA ARG A 148 -18.83 -14.17 -6.83
C ARG A 148 -17.58 -15.05 -6.80
N GLU A 149 -17.50 -16.08 -7.64
CA GLU A 149 -16.32 -16.92 -7.77
C GLU A 149 -15.09 -16.13 -8.25
N LYS A 150 -15.28 -15.27 -9.26
CA LYS A 150 -14.21 -14.38 -9.74
C LYS A 150 -13.77 -13.37 -8.67
N LEU A 151 -14.72 -12.83 -7.89
CA LEU A 151 -14.39 -11.94 -6.76
C LEU A 151 -13.51 -12.68 -5.75
N PHE A 152 -13.89 -13.91 -5.38
CA PHE A 152 -13.13 -14.71 -4.44
C PHE A 152 -11.69 -14.94 -4.91
N ASP A 153 -11.47 -15.21 -6.19
CA ASP A 153 -10.12 -15.38 -6.74
C ASP A 153 -9.31 -14.07 -6.78
N LYS A 154 -9.97 -12.92 -7.02
CA LYS A 154 -9.32 -11.61 -6.85
C LYS A 154 -8.93 -11.37 -5.40
N VAL A 155 -9.78 -11.72 -4.43
CA VAL A 155 -9.48 -11.64 -2.98
C VAL A 155 -8.31 -12.53 -2.61
N LYS A 156 -8.25 -13.78 -3.08
CA LYS A 156 -7.08 -14.65 -2.87
C LYS A 156 -5.79 -14.02 -3.43
N THR A 157 -5.89 -13.38 -4.59
CA THR A 157 -4.76 -12.68 -5.20
C THR A 157 -4.32 -11.48 -4.37
N ALA A 158 -5.27 -10.71 -3.83
CA ALA A 158 -4.99 -9.63 -2.88
C ALA A 158 -4.29 -10.15 -1.63
N LEU A 159 -4.80 -11.21 -1.00
CA LEU A 159 -4.18 -11.84 0.18
C LEU A 159 -2.74 -12.31 -0.09
N ARG A 160 -2.46 -12.87 -1.27
CA ARG A 160 -1.08 -13.23 -1.66
C ARG A 160 -0.16 -12.02 -1.73
N ARG A 161 -0.64 -10.86 -2.21
CA ARG A 161 0.12 -9.61 -2.21
C ARG A 161 0.32 -9.08 -0.80
N LEU A 162 -0.75 -9.01 0.01
CA LEU A 162 -0.70 -8.56 1.39
C LEU A 162 0.23 -9.42 2.26
N ARG A 163 0.30 -10.72 2.01
CA ARG A 163 1.30 -11.62 2.62
C ARG A 163 2.73 -11.21 2.29
N ARG A 164 3.02 -10.83 1.04
CA ARG A 164 4.38 -10.33 0.66
C ARG A 164 4.71 -9.02 1.35
N LEU A 165 3.69 -8.19 1.60
CA LEU A 165 3.82 -6.93 2.33
C LEU A 165 3.95 -7.10 3.85
N GLY A 166 3.92 -8.32 4.40
CA GLY A 166 4.06 -8.56 5.83
C GLY A 166 2.78 -8.36 6.64
N MET A 167 1.62 -8.27 5.97
CA MET A 167 0.32 -8.10 6.64
C MET A 167 -0.21 -9.41 7.23
N LEU A 168 0.21 -10.54 6.64
CA LEU A 168 -0.30 -11.88 6.95
C LEU A 168 0.86 -12.84 7.19
N ILE A 169 0.69 -13.72 8.16
CA ILE A 169 1.62 -14.81 8.47
C ILE A 169 0.94 -16.12 8.07
N PRO A 170 1.41 -16.83 7.03
CA PRO A 170 0.79 -18.08 6.59
C PRO A 170 0.96 -19.17 7.65
N ILE A 171 -0.06 -20.00 7.83
CA ILE A 171 -0.04 -21.15 8.74
C ILE A 171 -0.24 -22.42 7.92
N GLY A 172 0.83 -23.18 7.75
CA GLY A 172 0.83 -24.37 6.89
C GLY A 172 0.46 -24.04 5.43
N GLU A 173 -0.15 -24.99 4.74
CA GLU A 173 -0.44 -24.90 3.31
C GLU A 173 -1.93 -24.68 2.98
N ASN A 174 -2.81 -24.83 3.97
CA ASN A 174 -4.28 -24.90 3.78
C ASN A 174 -4.97 -23.54 3.64
N GLY A 175 -4.26 -22.49 3.20
CA GLY A 175 -4.82 -21.14 3.08
C GLY A 175 -5.25 -20.53 4.42
N LYS A 176 -4.71 -21.03 5.55
CA LYS A 176 -4.85 -20.43 6.87
C LYS A 176 -3.77 -19.38 7.08
N PHE A 177 -4.10 -18.33 7.82
CA PHE A 177 -3.15 -17.27 8.13
C PHE A 177 -3.48 -16.60 9.47
N ARG A 178 -2.46 -16.00 10.09
CA ARG A 178 -2.60 -15.04 11.18
C ARG A 178 -2.45 -13.63 10.64
N ILE A 179 -3.17 -12.70 11.23
CA ILE A 179 -3.09 -11.28 10.88
C ILE A 179 -2.01 -10.61 11.74
N SER A 180 -1.06 -9.92 11.10
CA SER A 180 -0.03 -9.12 11.79
C SER A 180 -0.56 -7.74 12.15
N GLU A 181 -0.02 -7.11 13.19
CA GLU A 181 -0.22 -5.70 13.54
C GLU A 181 0.08 -4.73 12.39
N SER A 182 0.85 -5.12 11.38
CA SER A 182 1.10 -4.30 10.18
C SER A 182 -0.19 -3.86 9.47
N VAL A 183 -1.29 -4.59 9.64
CA VAL A 183 -2.60 -4.23 9.06
C VAL A 183 -3.18 -2.92 9.58
N PHE A 184 -2.72 -2.40 10.72
CA PHE A 184 -3.12 -1.07 11.21
C PHE A 184 -2.74 0.05 10.24
N ARG A 185 -1.87 -0.22 9.26
CA ARG A 185 -1.65 0.70 8.14
C ARG A 185 -2.93 1.00 7.35
N PHE A 186 -3.84 0.04 7.22
CA PHE A 186 -5.13 0.22 6.55
C PHE A 186 -6.20 0.91 7.42
N GLY A 187 -5.95 1.07 8.73
CA GLY A 187 -6.78 1.84 9.65
C GLY A 187 -6.16 3.19 10.01
N ALA A 188 -5.21 3.71 9.21
CA ALA A 188 -4.51 4.95 9.51
C ALA A 188 -5.43 6.17 9.64
N ASP A 189 -6.49 6.21 8.83
CA ASP A 189 -7.38 7.36 8.73
C ASP A 189 -8.38 7.47 9.90
N VAL A 190 -8.44 6.44 10.75
CA VAL A 190 -9.41 6.33 11.85
C VAL A 190 -8.76 6.26 13.23
N ARG A 191 -7.45 6.54 13.33
CA ARG A 191 -6.71 6.50 14.61
C ARG A 191 -7.03 7.65 15.55
N THR A 192 -7.66 8.72 15.08
CA THR A 192 -7.94 9.92 15.88
C THR A 192 -9.44 10.08 16.14
N GLY A 193 -9.85 9.84 17.39
CA GLY A 193 -11.02 10.48 18.00
C GLY A 193 -12.31 9.68 18.17
N ASP A 194 -12.50 8.56 17.47
CA ASP A 194 -13.72 7.74 17.50
C ASP A 194 -13.44 6.28 17.92
N ASP A 195 -14.48 5.46 18.12
CA ASP A 195 -14.34 3.99 18.15
C ASP A 195 -13.75 3.53 16.80
N VAL A 196 -12.46 3.17 16.83
CA VAL A 196 -11.65 2.76 15.68
C VAL A 196 -12.36 1.69 14.85
N ARG A 197 -13.14 0.82 15.50
CA ARG A 197 -13.89 -0.25 14.82
C ARG A 197 -15.04 0.32 13.99
N GLU A 198 -15.85 1.20 14.57
CA GLU A 198 -16.99 1.80 13.88
C GLU A 198 -16.54 2.72 12.74
N ALA A 199 -15.45 3.45 12.97
CA ALA A 199 -14.84 4.28 11.94
C ALA A 199 -14.28 3.42 10.78
N GLN A 200 -13.67 2.27 11.08
CA GLN A 200 -13.23 1.32 10.04
C GLN A 200 -14.40 0.72 9.26
N LEU A 201 -15.52 0.41 9.92
CA LEU A 201 -16.75 -0.06 9.27
C LEU A 201 -17.32 0.96 8.28
N ARG A 202 -17.33 2.25 8.65
CA ARG A 202 -17.74 3.34 7.75
C ARG A 202 -16.86 3.35 6.49
N LEU A 203 -15.54 3.34 6.67
CA LEU A 203 -14.58 3.31 5.56
C LEU A 203 -14.68 2.08 4.65
N ILE A 204 -15.13 0.92 5.17
CA ILE A 204 -15.35 -0.30 4.38
C ILE A 204 -16.64 -0.17 3.58
N ARG A 205 -17.74 0.28 4.20
CA ARG A 205 -19.05 0.47 3.57
C ARG A 205 -19.02 1.51 2.46
N ASP A 206 -18.31 2.61 2.71
CA ASP A 206 -18.22 3.69 1.74
C ASP A 206 -17.31 3.31 0.56
N GLY A 207 -16.52 2.24 0.68
CA GLY A 207 -15.61 1.78 -0.36
C GLY A 207 -14.47 2.76 -0.59
N GLU A 208 -14.24 3.70 0.33
CA GLU A 208 -13.25 4.77 0.17
C GLU A 208 -11.85 4.19 0.31
N ALA A 209 -11.32 3.51 -0.71
CA ALA A 209 -9.88 3.42 -0.84
C ALA A 209 -9.38 4.86 -0.84
N VAL A 210 -8.74 5.29 0.25
CA VAL A 210 -8.29 6.67 0.41
C VAL A 210 -7.51 7.01 -0.84
N VAL A 211 -8.17 7.81 -1.69
CA VAL A 211 -7.53 8.64 -2.69
C VAL A 211 -6.44 9.27 -1.87
N HIS A 212 -5.20 8.89 -2.12
CA HIS A 212 -4.10 9.55 -1.46
C HIS A 212 -4.36 11.03 -1.70
N GLN A 213 -4.78 11.73 -0.65
CA GLN A 213 -4.69 13.16 -0.63
C GLN A 213 -3.19 13.35 -0.73
N GLN A 214 -2.74 13.52 -1.97
CA GLN A 214 -1.53 14.22 -2.28
C GLN A 214 -1.66 15.47 -1.43
N ALA A 215 -0.84 15.55 -0.39
CA ALA A 215 -0.63 16.82 0.26
C ALA A 215 -0.22 17.77 -0.87
N SER A 216 -1.16 18.60 -1.30
CA SER A 216 -0.97 19.76 -2.17
C SER A 216 0.29 20.49 -1.69
N SER A 217 1.29 20.74 -2.52
CA SER A 217 1.19 21.66 -3.65
C SER A 217 2.40 21.48 -4.56
N GLN A 218 2.23 20.96 -5.78
CA GLN A 218 3.10 21.21 -6.95
C GLN A 218 2.68 20.42 -8.21
N SER A 219 1.82 19.40 -8.10
CA SER A 219 1.42 18.58 -9.27
C SER A 219 0.44 19.29 -10.21
N SER A 220 -0.31 20.29 -9.76
CA SER A 220 -1.33 20.96 -10.57
C SER A 220 -0.78 21.91 -11.64
N LEU A 221 0.53 22.13 -11.71
CA LEU A 221 1.16 23.01 -12.71
C LEU A 221 1.77 22.26 -13.90
N LEU A 222 1.84 20.93 -13.84
CA LEU A 222 2.42 20.14 -14.94
C LEU A 222 1.33 19.58 -15.88
N ASP A 223 0.15 19.27 -15.36
CA ASP A 223 -0.96 18.75 -16.19
C ASP A 223 -1.57 19.84 -17.11
N ASP A 224 -1.50 21.12 -16.73
CA ASP A 224 -1.98 22.24 -17.56
C ASP A 224 -1.04 22.57 -18.74
N ILE A 225 0.21 22.13 -18.71
CA ILE A 225 1.19 22.43 -19.77
C ILE A 225 1.07 21.40 -20.91
N ASP A 226 0.84 20.13 -20.59
CA ASP A 226 0.69 19.08 -21.60
C ASP A 226 -0.65 19.18 -22.35
N THR A 227 -1.72 19.57 -21.65
CA THR A 227 -3.06 19.71 -22.27
C THR A 227 -3.11 20.91 -23.24
N ASN A 228 -2.53 22.06 -22.86
CA ASN A 228 -2.47 23.23 -23.73
C ASN A 228 -1.56 23.02 -24.96
N ASN A 229 -0.49 22.24 -24.83
CA ASN A 229 0.39 21.94 -25.97
C ASN A 229 -0.29 21.00 -26.98
N GLN A 230 -1.09 20.03 -26.52
CA GLN A 230 -1.85 19.15 -27.42
C GLN A 230 -2.96 19.91 -28.16
N GLU A 231 -3.72 20.78 -27.49
CA GLU A 231 -4.76 21.58 -28.13
C GLU A 231 -4.20 22.58 -29.16
N MET A 232 -3.03 23.19 -28.91
CA MET A 232 -2.39 24.05 -29.90
C MET A 232 -1.84 23.31 -31.12
N LEU A 233 -1.38 22.07 -30.94
CA LEU A 233 -0.88 21.22 -32.04
C LEU A 233 -2.02 20.73 -32.94
N GLU A 234 -3.17 20.39 -32.36
CA GLU A 234 -4.37 20.00 -33.13
C GLU A 234 -4.96 21.18 -33.90
N MET A 235 -5.03 22.37 -33.29
CA MET A 235 -5.48 23.58 -33.99
C MET A 235 -4.58 24.00 -35.16
N GLN A 236 -3.27 23.79 -35.09
CA GLN A 236 -2.36 24.09 -36.20
C GLN A 236 -2.53 23.12 -37.38
N GLN A 237 -2.81 21.85 -37.11
CA GLN A 237 -3.05 20.84 -38.16
C GLN A 237 -4.37 21.07 -38.91
N ASP A 238 -5.42 21.49 -38.21
CA ASP A 238 -6.72 21.80 -38.83
C ASP A 238 -6.67 23.05 -39.73
N VAL A 239 -5.87 24.05 -39.36
CA VAL A 239 -5.69 25.27 -40.17
C VAL A 239 -4.87 25.01 -41.44
N GLU A 240 -3.86 24.13 -41.38
CA GLU A 240 -3.08 23.73 -42.56
C GLU A 240 -3.89 22.87 -43.55
N GLN A 241 -4.78 21.99 -43.06
CA GLN A 241 -5.66 21.20 -43.92
C GLN A 241 -6.73 22.07 -44.61
N ALA A 242 -7.34 23.02 -43.90
CA ALA A 242 -8.32 23.94 -44.49
C ALA A 242 -7.71 24.90 -45.54
N GLY A 243 -6.43 25.25 -45.39
CA GLY A 243 -5.71 26.08 -46.36
C GLY A 243 -5.44 25.37 -47.70
N GLN A 244 -5.25 24.05 -47.70
CA GLN A 244 -4.96 23.28 -48.91
C GLN A 244 -6.22 22.95 -49.74
N GLU A 245 -7.39 22.82 -49.12
CA GLU A 245 -8.65 22.60 -49.85
C GLU A 245 -9.22 23.85 -50.52
N SER A 246 -8.74 25.05 -50.15
CA SER A 246 -9.21 26.32 -50.72
C SER A 246 -8.39 26.86 -51.91
N SER A 247 -7.32 26.15 -52.32
CA SER A 247 -6.45 26.55 -53.44
C SER A 247 -6.54 25.62 -54.68
N ILE A 248 -7.69 24.97 -54.88
CA ILE A 248 -8.04 24.33 -56.18
C ILE A 248 -9.07 25.19 -56.90
#